data_AF-A0A8I2YQM5-F1
#
_entry.id   AF-A0A8I2YQM5-F1
#
_cell.length_a   1.000
_cell.length_b   1.000
_cell.length_c   1.000
_cell.angle_alpha   90.00
_cell.angle_beta   90.00
_cell.angle_gamma   90.00
#
_symmetry.space_group_name_H-M   'P 1'
#
loop_
_entity.id
_entity.type
_entity.pdbx_description
1 polymer ?
#
loop_
_entity_poly.entity_id
_entity_poly.type
_entity_poly.pdbx_seq_one_letter_code
_entity_poly.pdbx_strand_id
1 'polypeptide(L)'
;MEPAQPSDEARVLVIYTGGTIGMLLSAQGYVPEPFFLTETLRSQKRFHDPLQNSLYSHAASVNGYREWSTSGRSSPSATDSRLPDTSSISHPTLLVKSYRPIGSVRKLAPDASSTPIDDIQCEKIADDVYQARLPSFVTPRSVGPGLHGGKRIRYAILEVRDMVNETIQWQTSISVGPFIRQQQH
;
A
#
# COMPACT_ATOMS: atom_id res chain seq x y z
N MET A 1 11.61 26.76 16.49
CA MET A 1 11.53 25.38 15.95
C MET A 1 10.07 25.15 15.61
N GLU A 2 9.73 25.22 14.33
CA GLU A 2 8.35 25.16 13.83
C GLU A 2 7.87 23.69 13.87
N PRO A 3 6.71 23.36 14.46
CA PRO A 3 6.23 21.98 14.50
C PRO A 3 5.89 21.52 13.08
N ALA A 4 6.51 20.42 12.65
CA ALA A 4 6.22 19.78 11.38
C ALA A 4 4.70 19.52 11.27
N GLN A 5 4.05 20.11 10.27
CA GLN A 5 2.62 19.88 10.05
C GLN A 5 2.36 18.37 9.92
N PRO A 6 1.28 17.85 10.54
CA PRO A 6 0.90 16.47 10.34
C PRO A 6 0.64 16.26 8.84
N SER A 7 1.32 15.31 8.22
CA SER A 7 1.04 14.96 6.83
C SER A 7 -0.44 14.55 6.71
N ASP A 8 -1.14 14.99 5.66
CA ASP A 8 -2.49 14.53 5.29
C ASP A 8 -2.60 13.02 4.98
N GLU A 9 -1.54 12.26 5.27
CA GLU A 9 -1.35 10.87 4.94
C GLU A 9 -1.15 10.04 6.21
N ALA A 10 -2.07 9.10 6.46
CA ALA A 10 -1.89 8.06 7.45
C ALA A 10 -1.10 6.89 6.84
N ARG A 11 -0.15 6.32 7.60
CA ARG A 11 0.65 5.17 7.15
C ARG A 11 0.15 3.89 7.84
N VAL A 12 -0.17 2.87 7.04
CA VAL A 12 -0.73 1.60 7.53
C VAL A 12 0.09 0.42 7.02
N LEU A 13 0.33 -0.58 7.86
CA LEU A 13 0.87 -1.87 7.45
C LEU A 13 -0.25 -2.90 7.48
N VAL A 14 -0.47 -3.58 6.36
CA VAL A 14 -1.41 -4.69 6.25
C VAL A 14 -0.61 -5.98 6.32
N ILE A 15 -0.89 -6.82 7.31
CA ILE A 15 -0.30 -8.15 7.44
C ILE A 15 -1.29 -9.14 6.83
N TYR A 16 -0.93 -9.71 5.68
CA TYR A 16 -1.76 -10.70 5.00
C TYR A 16 -1.27 -12.10 5.36
N THR A 17 -2.09 -12.82 6.13
CA THR A 17 -1.78 -14.15 6.68
C THR A 17 -2.44 -15.30 5.90
N GLY A 18 -3.00 -15.03 4.71
CA GLY A 18 -3.73 -16.01 3.92
C GLY A 18 -5.26 -15.94 4.10
N GLY A 19 -5.94 -17.04 3.78
CA GLY A 19 -7.40 -17.13 3.72
C GLY A 19 -7.97 -16.83 2.33
N THR A 20 -9.26 -17.10 2.15
CA THR A 20 -9.93 -17.15 0.83
C THR A 20 -9.90 -15.85 0.04
N ILE A 21 -9.72 -14.69 0.71
CA ILE A 21 -9.65 -13.37 0.07
C ILE A 21 -8.52 -13.21 -0.95
N GLY A 22 -7.45 -14.01 -0.84
CA GLY A 22 -6.33 -14.03 -1.79
C GLY A 22 -6.10 -15.40 -2.42
N MET A 23 -7.14 -16.26 -2.45
CA MET A 23 -7.07 -17.58 -3.08
C MET A 23 -7.78 -17.57 -4.45
N LEU A 24 -7.32 -18.44 -5.34
CA LEU A 24 -7.93 -18.67 -6.64
C LEU A 24 -8.70 -19.99 -6.65
N LEU A 25 -9.79 -20.05 -7.44
CA LEU A 25 -10.54 -21.28 -7.66
C LEU A 25 -9.78 -22.19 -8.63
N SER A 26 -9.53 -23.42 -8.20
CA SER A 26 -8.98 -24.50 -9.02
C SER A 26 -9.98 -25.67 -9.11
N ALA A 27 -9.66 -26.69 -9.90
CA ALA A 27 -10.44 -27.93 -9.98
C ALA A 27 -10.54 -28.66 -8.62
N GLN A 28 -9.60 -28.40 -7.70
CA GLN A 28 -9.53 -29.01 -6.37
C GLN A 28 -10.03 -28.07 -5.25
N GLY A 29 -10.66 -26.95 -5.61
CA GLY A 29 -11.14 -25.93 -4.66
C GLY A 29 -10.25 -24.69 -4.62
N TYR A 30 -10.36 -23.89 -3.55
CA TYR A 30 -9.56 -22.67 -3.41
C TYR A 30 -8.10 -22.99 -3.09
N VAL A 31 -7.16 -22.37 -3.80
CA VAL A 31 -5.72 -22.53 -3.61
C VAL A 31 -5.07 -21.16 -3.35
N PRO A 32 -4.15 -21.02 -2.38
CA PRO A 32 -3.42 -19.78 -2.16
C PRO A 32 -2.57 -19.43 -3.38
N GLU A 33 -2.77 -18.23 -3.93
CA GLU A 33 -1.94 -17.71 -5.01
C GLU A 33 -1.11 -16.53 -4.49
N PRO A 34 0.23 -16.64 -4.50
CA PRO A 34 1.11 -15.58 -4.04
C PRO A 34 0.83 -14.23 -4.71
N PHE A 35 0.83 -13.15 -3.94
CA PHE A 35 0.60 -11.78 -4.42
C PHE A 35 -0.75 -11.51 -5.11
N PHE A 36 -1.65 -12.49 -5.26
CA PHE A 36 -2.92 -12.28 -5.96
C PHE A 36 -3.75 -11.16 -5.32
N LEU A 37 -3.85 -11.13 -3.99
CA LEU A 37 -4.50 -10.05 -3.27
C LEU A 37 -3.81 -8.69 -3.52
N THR A 38 -2.47 -8.68 -3.48
CA THR A 38 -1.65 -7.49 -3.70
C THR A 38 -1.88 -6.89 -5.08
N GLU A 39 -1.89 -7.72 -6.13
CA GLU A 39 -2.20 -7.29 -7.50
C GLU A 39 -3.66 -6.86 -7.66
N THR A 40 -4.59 -7.54 -7.00
CA THR A 40 -6.00 -7.17 -6.99
C THR A 40 -6.22 -5.79 -6.37
N LEU A 41 -5.52 -5.47 -5.29
CA LEU A 41 -5.57 -4.15 -4.65
C LEU A 41 -4.87 -3.08 -5.50
N ARG A 42 -3.79 -3.43 -6.20
CA ARG A 42 -3.08 -2.53 -7.12
C ARG A 42 -3.95 -2.10 -8.31
N SER A 43 -4.69 -3.06 -8.88
CA SER A 43 -5.46 -2.84 -10.11
C SER A 43 -6.76 -2.05 -9.89
N GLN A 44 -7.25 -1.96 -8.65
CA GLN A 44 -8.50 -1.29 -8.33
C GLN A 44 -8.28 0.13 -7.76
N LYS A 45 -8.82 1.13 -8.45
CA LYS A 45 -8.73 2.55 -8.04
C LYS A 45 -9.33 2.87 -6.66
N ARG A 46 -10.20 2.03 -6.11
CA ARG A 46 -10.70 2.18 -4.72
C ARG A 46 -9.61 1.98 -3.68
N PHE A 47 -8.66 1.11 -3.99
CA PHE A 47 -7.61 0.67 -3.08
C PHE A 47 -6.27 1.33 -3.46
N HIS A 48 -6.06 1.61 -4.75
CA HIS A 48 -4.84 2.25 -5.23
C HIS A 48 -5.15 3.34 -6.28
N ASP A 49 -5.11 4.61 -5.87
CA ASP A 49 -5.27 5.77 -6.75
C ASP A 49 -4.13 6.79 -6.60
N PRO A 50 -2.93 6.49 -7.15
CA PRO A 50 -1.78 7.38 -7.05
C PRO A 50 -1.95 8.70 -7.81
N LEU A 51 -2.74 8.70 -8.89
CA LEU A 51 -2.95 9.85 -9.76
C LEU A 51 -4.14 10.71 -9.36
N GLN A 52 -4.98 10.23 -8.44
CA GLN A 52 -6.17 10.93 -7.91
C GLN A 52 -7.15 11.39 -9.00
N ASN A 53 -7.21 10.67 -10.11
CA ASN A 53 -8.05 11.01 -11.26
C ASN A 53 -9.24 10.05 -11.43
N SER A 54 -9.40 9.11 -10.51
CA SER A 54 -10.50 8.14 -10.55
C SER A 54 -11.80 8.74 -10.01
N LEU A 55 -12.92 8.10 -10.36
CA LEU A 55 -14.24 8.39 -9.77
C LEU A 55 -14.17 8.50 -8.25
N TYR A 56 -13.40 7.64 -7.58
CA TYR A 56 -13.32 7.59 -6.12
C TYR A 56 -12.62 8.79 -5.49
N SER A 57 -11.67 9.40 -6.20
CA SER A 57 -11.02 10.64 -5.75
C SER A 57 -11.93 11.85 -5.85
N HIS A 58 -12.96 11.79 -6.70
CA HIS A 58 -13.91 12.89 -6.91
C HIS A 58 -15.28 12.63 -6.26
N ALA A 59 -15.59 11.40 -5.86
CA ALA A 59 -16.87 11.01 -5.26
C ALA A 59 -17.09 11.50 -3.82
N ALA A 60 -16.10 12.13 -3.20
CA ALA A 60 -16.20 12.60 -1.82
C ALA A 60 -17.10 13.85 -1.66
N SER A 61 -17.49 14.49 -2.77
CA SER A 61 -18.55 15.52 -2.77
C SER A 61 -19.38 15.45 -4.05
N VAL A 62 -20.64 15.89 -3.97
CA VAL A 62 -21.52 15.96 -5.15
C VAL A 62 -20.94 16.89 -6.22
N ASN A 63 -20.37 18.02 -5.81
CA ASN A 63 -19.78 18.98 -6.74
C ASN A 63 -18.54 18.41 -7.43
N GLY A 64 -17.61 17.80 -6.66
CA GLY A 64 -16.43 17.15 -7.21
C GLY A 64 -16.77 16.02 -8.19
N TYR A 65 -17.79 15.22 -7.87
CA TYR A 65 -18.28 14.18 -8.79
C TYR A 65 -18.84 14.78 -10.08
N ARG A 66 -19.65 15.84 -9.99
CA ARG A 66 -20.21 16.52 -11.16
C ARG A 66 -19.13 17.07 -12.06
N GLU A 67 -18.18 17.82 -11.51
CA GLU A 67 -17.02 18.37 -12.24
C GLU A 67 -16.21 17.27 -12.95
N TRP A 68 -15.95 16.16 -12.26
CA TRP A 68 -15.29 15.02 -12.88
C TRP A 68 -16.12 14.40 -14.00
N SER A 69 -17.42 14.19 -13.80
CA SER A 69 -18.31 13.58 -14.78
C SER A 69 -18.50 14.43 -16.04
N THR A 70 -18.46 15.77 -15.93
CA THR A 70 -18.60 16.69 -17.06
C THR A 70 -17.28 16.92 -17.80
N SER A 71 -16.14 16.55 -17.21
CA SER A 71 -14.81 16.71 -17.82
C SER A 71 -14.55 15.80 -19.04
N GLY A 72 -15.53 15.01 -19.48
CA GLY A 72 -15.40 14.08 -20.61
C GLY A 72 -14.56 12.83 -20.31
N ARG A 73 -14.14 12.64 -19.06
CA ARG A 73 -13.35 11.48 -18.59
C ARG A 73 -14.21 10.26 -18.22
N SER A 74 -15.45 10.20 -18.70
CA SER A 74 -16.48 9.22 -18.33
C SER A 74 -16.23 7.79 -18.80
N SER A 75 -15.00 7.45 -19.17
CA SER A 75 -14.60 6.09 -19.52
C SER A 75 -13.26 5.79 -18.86
N PRO A 76 -13.04 4.58 -18.30
CA PRO A 76 -11.73 4.14 -17.89
C PRO A 76 -10.88 4.08 -19.17
N SER A 77 -10.19 5.18 -19.49
CA SER A 77 -9.32 5.21 -20.65
C SER A 77 -8.18 4.25 -20.34
N ALA A 78 -8.19 3.10 -21.00
CA ALA A 78 -7.08 2.13 -21.03
C ALA A 78 -5.85 2.70 -21.79
N THR A 79 -5.68 4.02 -21.81
CA THR A 79 -4.73 4.74 -22.64
C THR A 79 -3.89 5.66 -21.76
N ASP A 80 -3.19 5.06 -20.80
CA ASP A 80 -1.99 5.65 -20.19
C ASP A 80 -0.74 5.22 -20.99
N SER A 81 -0.86 5.19 -22.33
CA SER A 81 0.19 4.76 -23.26
C SER A 81 1.14 5.90 -23.67
N ARG A 82 1.31 6.91 -22.83
CA ARG A 82 2.35 7.92 -22.98
C ARG A 82 3.27 7.86 -21.77
N LEU A 83 4.05 6.79 -21.70
CA LEU A 83 5.22 6.70 -20.86
C LEU A 83 6.21 7.80 -21.30
N PRO A 84 6.57 8.79 -20.47
CA PRO A 84 7.88 9.40 -20.60
C PRO A 84 8.93 8.36 -20.18
N ASP A 85 10.09 8.45 -20.81
CA ASP A 85 11.15 7.46 -20.83
C ASP A 85 11.46 6.77 -19.49
N THR A 86 11.63 5.46 -19.60
CA THR A 86 12.41 4.53 -18.78
C THR A 86 13.54 5.20 -17.98
N SER A 87 13.21 5.78 -16.85
CA SER A 87 14.16 6.19 -15.80
C SER A 87 13.42 6.18 -14.46
N SER A 88 13.46 5.03 -13.79
CA SER A 88 13.18 4.88 -12.35
C SER A 88 12.00 5.72 -11.82
N ILE A 89 10.76 5.40 -12.19
CA ILE A 89 9.64 5.80 -11.34
C ILE A 89 9.81 5.01 -10.04
N SER A 90 10.47 5.62 -9.07
CA SER A 90 10.56 5.10 -7.72
C SER A 90 9.13 4.98 -7.21
N HIS A 91 8.56 3.78 -7.28
CA HIS A 91 7.30 3.49 -6.62
C HIS A 91 7.49 3.89 -5.16
N PRO A 92 6.63 4.77 -4.60
CA PRO A 92 6.80 5.19 -3.23
C PRO A 92 6.76 3.93 -2.34
N THR A 93 7.78 3.78 -1.52
CA THR A 93 7.93 2.63 -0.60
C THR A 93 7.65 3.05 0.83
N LEU A 94 7.20 2.10 1.64
CA LEU A 94 7.12 2.23 3.09
C LEU A 94 8.24 1.42 3.73
N LEU A 95 8.95 2.05 4.67
CA LEU A 95 9.94 1.38 5.49
C LEU A 95 9.23 0.55 6.55
N VAL A 96 9.48 -0.76 6.56
CA VAL A 96 8.90 -1.70 7.52
C VAL A 96 10.03 -2.35 8.29
N LYS A 97 9.81 -2.50 9.60
CA LYS A 97 10.67 -3.27 10.48
C LYS A 97 9.91 -4.49 10.99
N SER A 98 10.61 -5.59 11.16
CA SER A 98 10.06 -6.88 11.58
C SER A 98 11.09 -7.60 12.44
N TYR A 99 10.63 -8.38 13.41
CA TYR A 99 11.51 -9.31 14.13
C TYR A 99 11.85 -10.59 13.35
N ARG A 100 11.25 -10.79 12.17
CA ARG A 100 11.53 -11.89 11.25
C ARG A 100 11.99 -11.37 9.90
N PRO A 101 12.82 -12.11 9.15
CA PRO A 101 13.25 -11.73 7.80
C PRO A 101 12.05 -11.38 6.92
N ILE A 102 12.05 -10.18 6.34
CA ILE A 102 11.02 -9.72 5.41
C ILE A 102 11.37 -10.23 4.01
N GLY A 103 10.39 -10.79 3.29
CA GLY A 103 10.56 -11.10 1.87
C GLY A 103 11.46 -12.29 1.56
N SER A 104 11.48 -13.34 2.38
CA SER A 104 12.14 -14.60 2.01
C SER A 104 11.43 -15.26 0.83
N VAL A 105 11.73 -14.79 -0.38
CA VAL A 105 11.31 -15.43 -1.63
C VAL A 105 12.24 -16.63 -1.82
N ARG A 106 11.75 -17.83 -1.51
CA ARG A 106 12.34 -19.04 -2.10
C ARG A 106 12.24 -18.86 -3.62
N LYS A 107 13.39 -18.65 -4.25
CA LYS A 107 13.57 -18.66 -5.71
C LYS A 107 13.16 -20.04 -6.21
N LEU A 108 11.88 -20.21 -6.55
CA LEU A 108 11.47 -21.32 -7.39
C LEU A 108 12.09 -21.07 -8.78
N ALA A 109 12.48 -22.16 -9.44
CA ALA A 109 13.41 -22.24 -10.57
C ALA A 109 13.15 -21.26 -11.75
N PRO A 110 14.15 -21.02 -12.62
CA PRO A 110 14.04 -20.05 -13.68
C PRO A 110 13.22 -20.62 -14.83
N ASP A 111 11.95 -20.22 -14.95
CA ASP A 111 11.28 -20.22 -16.24
C ASP A 111 11.06 -18.78 -16.70
N ALA A 112 11.59 -18.51 -17.88
CA ALA A 112 11.76 -17.20 -18.47
C ALA A 112 10.40 -16.58 -18.81
N SER A 113 10.06 -15.44 -18.19
CA SER A 113 9.37 -14.28 -18.79
C SER A 113 8.66 -13.37 -17.78
N SER A 114 8.59 -13.71 -16.50
CA SER A 114 8.05 -12.77 -15.50
C SER A 114 9.11 -11.76 -15.09
N THR A 115 8.83 -10.48 -15.33
CA THR A 115 9.63 -9.38 -14.82
C THR A 115 9.74 -9.52 -13.30
N PRO A 116 10.95 -9.49 -12.73
CA PRO A 116 11.12 -9.66 -11.30
C PRO A 116 10.43 -8.49 -10.62
N ILE A 117 9.43 -8.77 -9.79
CA ILE A 117 8.97 -7.82 -8.77
C ILE A 117 10.23 -7.46 -7.99
N ASP A 118 10.62 -6.17 -8.04
CA ASP A 118 11.79 -5.59 -7.40
C ASP A 118 12.18 -6.37 -6.14
N ASP A 119 13.37 -6.97 -6.18
CA ASP A 119 13.92 -7.79 -5.09
C ASP A 119 13.87 -6.96 -3.81
N ILE A 120 12.95 -7.30 -2.89
CA ILE A 120 12.74 -6.53 -1.67
C ILE A 120 14.01 -6.68 -0.84
N GLN A 121 14.85 -5.66 -0.86
CA GLN A 121 16.10 -5.64 -0.09
C GLN A 121 15.78 -5.61 1.40
N CYS A 122 15.99 -6.76 2.05
CA CYS A 122 15.83 -6.97 3.47
C CYS A 122 17.19 -6.90 4.16
N GLU A 123 17.35 -5.97 5.10
CA GLU A 123 18.58 -5.72 5.83
C GLU A 123 18.38 -6.08 7.31
N LYS A 124 19.29 -6.86 7.90
CA LYS A 124 19.32 -7.08 9.36
C LYS A 124 20.01 -5.87 10.01
N ILE A 125 19.28 -5.10 10.80
CA ILE A 125 19.78 -3.86 11.43
C ILE A 125 20.17 -4.06 12.91
N ALA A 126 19.64 -5.09 13.57
CA ALA A 126 20.00 -5.49 14.93
C ALA A 126 19.65 -6.98 15.15
N ASP A 127 19.97 -7.52 16.32
CA ASP A 127 19.56 -8.88 16.68
C ASP A 127 18.03 -9.00 16.66
N ASP A 128 17.59 -9.98 15.87
CA ASP A 128 16.18 -10.19 15.53
C ASP A 128 15.47 -8.94 15.04
N VAL A 129 16.13 -7.97 14.39
CA VAL A 129 15.43 -6.84 13.76
C VAL A 129 15.86 -6.71 12.31
N TYR A 130 14.89 -6.84 11.42
CA TYR A 130 15.02 -6.75 9.97
C TYR A 130 14.25 -5.53 9.48
N GLN A 131 14.78 -4.90 8.44
CA GLN A 131 14.22 -3.72 7.81
C GLN A 131 14.12 -3.93 6.31
N ALA A 132 12.99 -3.54 5.71
CA ALA A 132 12.81 -3.60 4.26
C ALA A 132 11.93 -2.44 3.77
N ARG A 133 12.12 -2.07 2.49
CA ARG A 133 11.26 -1.11 1.80
C ARG A 133 10.20 -1.87 1.00
N LEU A 134 8.95 -1.79 1.45
CA LEU A 134 7.83 -2.43 0.75
C LEU A 134 7.17 -1.45 -0.23
N PRO A 135 6.75 -1.90 -1.43
CA PRO A 135 5.91 -1.10 -2.31
C PRO A 135 4.66 -0.61 -1.58
N SER A 136 4.35 0.69 -1.70
CA SER A 136 3.19 1.27 -1.05
C SER A 136 2.04 1.56 -2.00
N PHE A 137 0.84 1.38 -1.49
CA PHE A 137 -0.43 1.75 -2.07
C PHE A 137 -0.91 3.06 -1.47
N VAL A 138 -1.79 3.77 -2.17
CA VAL A 138 -2.40 4.99 -1.66
C VAL A 138 -3.88 5.01 -2.02
N THR A 139 -4.72 5.27 -1.02
CA THR A 139 -6.16 5.39 -1.23
C THR A 139 -6.51 6.72 -1.88
N PRO A 140 -7.68 6.83 -2.53
CA PRO A 140 -8.31 8.11 -2.82
C PRO A 140 -8.36 9.01 -1.57
N ARG A 141 -8.35 10.33 -1.77
CA ARG A 141 -8.52 11.27 -0.67
C ARG A 141 -9.97 11.23 -0.19
N SER A 142 -10.15 11.20 1.12
CA SER A 142 -11.43 11.40 1.78
C SER A 142 -11.52 12.83 2.29
N VAL A 143 -12.62 13.52 1.96
CA VAL A 143 -12.99 14.79 2.59
C VAL A 143 -14.14 14.53 3.55
N GLY A 144 -13.91 14.77 4.84
CA GLY A 144 -14.93 14.70 5.88
C GLY A 144 -15.35 16.11 6.32
N PRO A 145 -16.58 16.30 6.83
CA PRO A 145 -16.99 17.57 7.43
C PRO A 145 -16.00 17.98 8.54
N GLY A 146 -15.41 19.18 8.43
CA GLY A 146 -14.45 19.71 9.41
C GLY A 146 -12.98 19.31 9.21
N LEU A 147 -12.64 18.52 8.18
CA LEU A 147 -11.25 18.27 7.80
C LEU A 147 -10.78 19.28 6.75
N HIS A 148 -9.96 20.24 7.17
CA HIS A 148 -9.17 21.06 6.26
C HIS A 148 -8.01 20.20 5.72
N GLY A 149 -8.01 19.91 4.41
CA GLY A 149 -7.07 18.97 3.79
C GLY A 149 -7.62 17.54 3.80
N GLY A 150 -7.95 17.01 2.62
CA GLY A 150 -8.48 15.65 2.50
C GLY A 150 -7.44 14.61 2.94
N LYS A 151 -7.82 13.69 3.83
CA LYS A 151 -6.92 12.64 4.33
C LYS A 151 -6.84 11.47 3.34
N ARG A 152 -5.67 10.84 3.26
CA ARG A 152 -5.49 9.58 2.53
C ARG A 152 -4.69 8.58 3.36
N ILE A 153 -4.78 7.31 3.00
CA ILE A 153 -4.00 6.25 3.61
C ILE A 153 -2.94 5.83 2.60
N ARG A 154 -1.68 5.85 3.02
CA ARG A 154 -0.60 5.10 2.37
C ARG A 154 -0.41 3.80 3.11
N TYR A 155 -0.44 2.67 2.42
CA TYR A 155 -0.29 1.38 3.07
C TYR A 155 0.62 0.44 2.30
N ALA A 156 1.24 -0.50 3.00
CA ALA A 156 2.02 -1.57 2.40
C ALA A 156 1.46 -2.92 2.86
N ILE A 157 1.68 -3.96 2.06
CA ILE A 157 1.20 -5.31 2.35
C ILE A 157 2.42 -6.19 2.62
N LEU A 158 2.43 -6.83 3.77
CA LEU A 158 3.38 -7.87 4.15
C LEU A 158 2.67 -9.22 4.09
N GLU A 159 2.98 -10.03 3.09
CA GLU A 159 2.47 -11.39 2.95
C GLU A 159 3.31 -12.36 3.80
N VAL A 160 2.68 -13.03 4.76
CA VAL A 160 3.33 -13.98 5.65
C VAL A 160 3.04 -15.40 5.15
N ARG A 161 4.06 -16.10 4.65
CA ARG A 161 3.90 -17.45 4.07
C ARG A 161 4.08 -18.60 5.05
N ASP A 162 4.85 -18.40 6.12
CA ASP A 162 5.15 -19.44 7.11
C ASP A 162 4.57 -19.05 8.48
N MET A 163 3.29 -19.33 8.69
CA MET A 163 2.67 -19.27 10.01
C MET A 163 2.61 -20.66 10.64
N VAL A 164 3.78 -21.21 10.96
CA VAL A 164 3.86 -22.37 11.86
C VAL A 164 3.89 -21.83 13.30
N ASN A 165 2.71 -21.80 13.92
CA ASN A 165 2.49 -22.01 15.36
C ASN A 165 3.08 -21.09 16.44
N GLU A 166 3.34 -19.79 16.23
CA GLU A 166 3.74 -18.91 17.34
C GLU A 166 3.09 -17.52 17.34
N THR A 167 2.70 -17.08 18.54
CA THR A 167 2.09 -15.78 18.87
C THR A 167 2.95 -14.62 18.37
N ILE A 168 2.35 -13.77 17.55
CA ILE A 168 3.00 -12.60 16.97
C ILE A 168 3.15 -11.50 18.04
N GLN A 169 4.39 -11.12 18.35
CA GLN A 169 4.75 -9.89 19.06
C GLN A 169 5.40 -8.93 18.06
N TRP A 170 4.75 -7.81 17.74
CA TRP A 170 5.32 -6.77 16.89
C TRP A 170 5.33 -5.42 17.62
N GLN A 171 6.46 -4.72 17.56
CA GLN A 171 6.60 -3.35 18.03
C GLN A 171 6.61 -2.40 16.83
N THR A 172 5.52 -1.68 16.62
CA THR A 172 5.42 -0.63 15.61
C THR A 172 6.11 0.63 16.13
N SER A 173 7.40 0.80 15.81
CA SER A 173 8.05 2.11 15.98
C SER A 173 7.71 3.00 14.79
N ILE A 174 6.51 3.57 14.81
CA ILE A 174 6.21 4.75 14.00
C ILE A 174 6.89 5.91 14.73
N SER A 175 7.92 6.50 14.14
CA SER A 175 8.49 7.76 14.66
C SER A 175 7.44 8.85 14.47
N VAL A 176 6.62 9.06 15.50
CA VAL A 176 5.71 10.21 15.61
C VAL A 176 6.40 11.19 16.54
N GLY A 177 6.71 12.39 16.04
CA GLY A 177 7.25 13.47 16.85
C GLY A 177 6.33 13.82 18.03
N PRO A 178 6.86 14.50 19.06
CA PRO A 178 6.22 14.60 20.37
C PRO A 178 4.87 15.33 20.33
N PHE A 179 3.86 14.67 20.90
CA PHE A 179 2.50 15.18 21.11
C PHE A 179 2.50 16.09 22.35
N ILE A 180 2.41 17.40 22.15
CA ILE A 180 2.27 18.37 23.26
C ILE A 180 0.84 18.33 23.78
N ARG A 181 0.68 17.84 25.01
CA ARG A 181 -0.55 17.86 25.81
C ARG A 181 -0.75 19.29 26.32
N GLN A 182 -1.67 20.07 25.74
CA GLN A 182 -2.13 21.30 26.40
C GLN A 182 -3.09 20.94 27.53
N GLN A 183 -2.65 21.16 28.77
CA GLN A 183 -3.55 21.29 29.91
C GLN A 183 -4.29 22.62 29.77
N GLN A 184 -5.62 22.55 29.79
CA GLN A 184 -6.48 23.72 29.94
C GLN A 184 -6.33 24.23 31.38
N HIS A 185 -6.22 25.55 31.51
CA HIS A 185 -6.28 26.28 32.77
C HIS A 185 -7.40 27.30 32.70
#